data_AF-A0A1H0Y0T2-F1
#
_entry.id   AF-A0A1H0Y0T2-F1
#
_cell.length_a   1.000
_cell.length_b   1.000
_cell.length_c   1.000
_cell.angle_alpha   90.00
_cell.angle_beta   90.00
_cell.angle_gamma   90.00
#
_symmetry.space_group_name_H-M   'P 1'
#
loop_
_entity.id
_entity.type
_entity.pdbx_description
1 polymer ?
#
loop_
_entity_poly.entity_id
_entity_poly.type
_entity_poly.pdbx_seq_one_letter_code
_entity_poly.pdbx_strand_id
1 'polypeptide(L)' 'MTQLEYWISLVEQRLKEKNWSKADLTQAVGLRSPATITELLKTGKGSVDLKLRVSNLLSIREPWEEFKESDEK' A
#
# COMPACT_ATOMS: atom_id res chain seq x y z
N MET A 1 1.66 16.97 -1.09
CA MET A 1 2.13 15.62 -0.71
C MET A 1 1.23 15.11 0.38
N THR A 2 0.37 14.16 0.04
CA THR A 2 -0.47 13.47 1.01
C THR A 2 0.30 12.26 1.58
N GLN A 3 -0.05 11.80 2.77
CA GLN A 3 0.53 10.59 3.39
C GLN A 3 0.51 9.38 2.44
N LEU A 4 -0.52 9.29 1.60
CA LEU A 4 -0.67 8.26 0.59
C LEU A 4 0.52 8.26 -0.37
N GLU A 5 0.91 9.42 -0.91
CA GLU A 5 2.04 9.51 -1.86
C GLU A 5 3.37 9.14 -1.19
N TYR A 6 3.57 9.51 0.07
CA TYR A 6 4.75 9.12 0.83
C TYR A 6 4.80 7.61 1.05
N TRP A 7 3.66 7.00 1.43
CA TRP A 7 3.54 5.56 1.60
C TRP A 7 3.75 4.81 0.27
N ILE A 8 3.15 5.28 -0.83
CA ILE A 8 3.37 4.72 -2.18
C ILE A 8 4.86 4.75 -2.52
N SER A 9 5.53 5.87 -2.24
CA SER A 9 6.97 6.01 -2.50
C SER A 9 7.79 5.01 -1.69
N LEU A 10 7.48 4.83 -0.40
CA LEU A 10 8.12 3.81 0.44
C LEU A 10 7.86 2.39 -0.08
N VAL A 11 6.63 2.09 -0.48
CA VAL A 11 6.25 0.80 -1.08
C VAL A 11 7.06 0.56 -2.36
N GLU A 12 7.12 1.53 -3.27
CA GLU A 12 7.91 1.41 -4.51
C GLU A 12 9.42 1.25 -4.24
N GLN A 13 9.96 1.94 -3.23
CA GLN A 13 11.35 1.73 -2.81
C GLN A 13 11.59 0.32 -2.30
N ARG A 14 10.75 -0.19 -1.39
CA ARG A 14 10.87 -1.56 -0.85
C ARG A 14 10.66 -2.64 -1.91
N LEU A 15 9.74 -2.41 -2.85
CA LEU A 15 9.54 -3.28 -4.00
C LEU A 15 10.81 -3.35 -4.85
N LYS A 16 11.44 -2.20 -5.16
CA LYS A 16 12.73 -2.18 -5.87
C LYS A 16 13.84 -2.89 -5.10
N GLU A 17 13.96 -2.66 -3.79
CA GLU A 17 14.98 -3.33 -2.96
C GLU A 17 14.80 -4.85 -2.90
N LYS A 18 13.55 -5.33 -2.86
CA LYS A 18 13.21 -6.77 -2.88
C LYS A 18 13.11 -7.36 -4.29
N ASN A 19 13.32 -6.55 -5.33
CA ASN A 19 13.11 -6.91 -6.73
C ASN A 19 11.69 -7.47 -7.01
N TRP A 20 10.68 -6.93 -6.31
CA TRP A 20 9.27 -7.30 -6.46
C TRP A 20 8.56 -6.40 -7.46
N SER A 21 7.75 -7.01 -8.33
CA SER A 21 6.87 -6.28 -9.22
C SER A 21 5.51 -6.01 -8.58
N LYS A 22 4.73 -5.12 -9.17
CA LYS A 22 3.32 -4.88 -8.78
C LYS A 22 2.48 -6.17 -8.81
N ALA A 23 2.83 -7.10 -9.71
CA ALA A 23 2.23 -8.43 -9.79
C ALA A 23 2.59 -9.31 -8.58
N ASP A 24 3.87 -9.36 -8.18
CA ASP A 24 4.32 -10.08 -6.98
C ASP A 24 3.66 -9.54 -5.73
N LEU A 25 3.58 -8.20 -5.58
CA LEU A 25 2.88 -7.57 -4.47
C LEU A 25 1.40 -7.94 -4.46
N THR A 26 0.75 -7.94 -5.63
CA THR A 26 -0.65 -8.32 -5.78
C THR A 26 -0.87 -9.77 -5.34
N GLN A 27 0.00 -10.69 -5.77
CA GLN A 27 -0.07 -12.09 -5.34
C GLN A 27 0.24 -12.27 -3.85
N ALA A 28 1.24 -11.56 -3.33
CA ALA A 28 1.66 -11.66 -1.93
C ALA A 28 0.57 -11.14 -0.98
N VAL A 29 -0.15 -10.07 -1.35
CA VAL A 29 -1.30 -9.54 -0.59
C VAL A 29 -2.52 -10.47 -0.68
N GLY A 30 -2.51 -11.42 -1.63
CA GLY A 30 -3.62 -12.35 -1.89
C GLY A 30 -4.73 -11.73 -2.74
N LEU A 31 -4.41 -10.71 -3.53
CA LEU A 31 -5.37 -10.10 -4.46
C LEU A 31 -5.40 -10.86 -5.78
N ARG A 32 -6.61 -10.98 -6.34
CA ARG A 32 -6.80 -11.56 -7.68
C ARG A 32 -6.54 -10.56 -8.80
N SER A 33 -6.48 -9.26 -8.50
CA SER A 33 -6.41 -8.22 -9.53
C SER A 33 -5.39 -7.13 -9.19
N PRO A 34 -4.39 -6.92 -10.05
CA PRO A 34 -3.40 -5.84 -9.87
C PRO A 34 -4.03 -4.44 -10.06
N ALA A 35 -5.23 -4.37 -10.64
CA ALA A 35 -6.03 -3.16 -10.73
C ALA A 35 -6.37 -2.59 -9.34
N THR A 36 -6.68 -3.44 -8.36
CA THR A 36 -7.01 -3.01 -6.99
C THR A 36 -5.80 -2.40 -6.29
N ILE A 37 -4.60 -2.97 -6.47
CA ILE A 37 -3.35 -2.35 -6.01
C ILE A 37 -3.10 -1.03 -6.73
N THR A 38 -3.31 -1.00 -8.05
CA THR A 38 -3.09 0.22 -8.84
C THR A 38 -4.04 1.34 -8.43
N GLU A 39 -5.31 1.05 -8.16
CA GLU A 39 -6.26 2.03 -7.62
C GLU A 39 -5.88 2.46 -6.21
N LEU A 40 -5.54 1.53 -5.32
CA LEU A 40 -5.06 1.86 -3.97
C LEU A 40 -3.83 2.77 -4.00
N LEU A 41 -2.87 2.49 -4.88
CA LEU A 41 -1.66 3.29 -5.08
C LEU A 41 -1.90 4.59 -5.89
N LYS A 42 -3.09 4.85 -6.41
CA LYS A 42 -3.35 6.01 -7.27
C LYS A 42 -4.41 6.95 -6.69
N THR A 43 -5.45 6.40 -6.09
CA THR A 43 -6.57 7.14 -5.49
C THR A 43 -6.65 6.97 -3.97
N GLY A 44 -5.87 6.07 -3.38
CA GLY A 44 -5.95 5.75 -1.95
C GLY A 44 -7.22 4.99 -1.58
N LYS A 45 -8.04 4.66 -2.59
CA LYS A 45 -9.31 3.97 -2.50
C LYS A 45 -9.04 2.49 -2.37
N GLY A 46 -8.91 2.04 -1.14
CA GLY A 46 -8.83 0.64 -0.80
C GLY A 46 -8.84 0.45 0.70
N SER A 47 -9.33 -0.70 1.12
CA SER A 47 -9.55 -1.02 2.53
C SER A 47 -8.26 -0.85 3.33
N VAL A 48 -8.40 -0.35 4.56
CA VAL A 48 -7.30 -0.22 5.54
C VAL A 48 -6.57 -1.55 5.70
N ASP A 49 -7.30 -2.68 5.69
CA ASP A 49 -6.76 -4.03 5.69
C ASP A 49 -5.73 -4.31 4.58
N LEU A 50 -5.95 -3.73 3.40
CA LEU A 50 -5.13 -3.95 2.22
C LEU A 50 -3.81 -3.17 2.33
N LYS A 51 -3.87 -1.95 2.88
CA LYS A 51 -2.68 -1.16 3.23
C LYS A 51 -1.87 -1.84 4.34
N LEU A 52 -2.54 -2.36 5.37
CA LEU A 52 -1.92 -3.14 6.44
C LEU A 52 -1.20 -4.38 5.91
N ARG A 53 -1.85 -5.16 5.05
CA ARG A 53 -1.23 -6.35 4.43
C ARG A 53 0.02 -6.01 3.62
N VAL A 54 -0.07 -5.01 2.72
CA VAL A 54 1.07 -4.56 1.91
C VAL A 54 2.23 -4.14 2.81
N SER A 55 1.93 -3.36 3.84
CA SER A 55 2.95 -2.80 4.71
C SER A 55 3.60 -3.86 5.61
N ASN A 56 2.81 -4.82 6.12
CA ASN A 56 3.31 -5.98 6.85
C ASN A 56 4.21 -6.86 5.97
N LEU A 57 3.78 -7.15 4.73
CA LEU A 57 4.57 -7.91 3.75
C LEU A 57 5.91 -7.26 3.42
N LEU A 58 5.91 -5.94 3.28
CA LEU A 58 7.10 -5.17 2.99
C LEU A 58 7.93 -4.87 4.24
N SER A 59 7.46 -5.30 5.43
CA SER A 59 8.07 -4.99 6.73
C SER A 59 8.37 -3.51 6.86
N ILE A 60 7.47 -2.68 6.31
CA ILE A 60 7.47 -1.25 6.58
C ILE A 60 7.13 -1.18 8.08
N ARG A 61 7.89 -0.45 8.89
CA ARG A 61 7.51 -0.22 10.29
C ARG A 61 6.24 0.61 10.30
N GLU A 62 5.32 0.31 11.20
CA GLU A 62 4.02 0.95 11.39
C GLU A 62 4.13 2.41 11.87
N PRO A 63 4.07 3.40 10.97
CA PRO A 63 3.27 4.57 11.29
C PRO A 63 2.29 4.89 10.15
N TRP A 64 1.68 3.86 9.55
CA TRP A 64 0.51 4.05 8.66
C TRP A 64 -0.83 3.83 9.38
N GLU A 65 -0.82 3.26 10.60
CA GLU A 65 -2.05 2.97 11.37
C GLU A 65 -2.62 4.20 12.10
N GLU A 66 -1.81 5.24 12.34
CA GLU A 66 -2.30 6.54 12.84
C GLU A 66 -3.14 7.32 11.80
N PHE A 67 -3.32 6.79 10.59
CA PHE A 67 -4.15 7.39 9.53
C PHE A 67 -5.60 6.92 9.57
N LYS A 68 -6.15 6.70 10.77
CA LYS A 68 -7.60 6.62 10.97
C LYS A 68 -8.21 7.97 10.58
N GLU A 69 -8.88 7.98 9.44
CA GLU A 69 -10.05 8.80 9.11
C GLU A 69 -10.24 10.07 9.95
N SER A 70 -9.74 11.19 9.43
CA SER A 70 -10.54 12.42 9.45
C SER A 70 -11.26 12.51 8.10
N ASP A 71 -12.15 11.56 7.85
CA ASP A 71 -13.32 11.82 7.01
C ASP A 71 -14.35 12.47 7.94
N GLU A 72 -14.18 13.76 8.20
CA GLU A 72 -15.25 14.59 8.76
C GLU A 72 -15.12 16.00 8.18
N LYS A 73 -15.73 16.22 7.01
CA LYS A 73 -16.73 17.27 6.83
C LYS A 73 -17.48 17.17 5.50
#